data_AF-A0A1V5JS42-F1
#
_entry.id   AF-A0A1V5JS42-F1
#
_cell.length_a   1.000
_cell.length_b   1.000
_cell.length_c   1.000
_cell.angle_alpha   90.00
_cell.angle_beta   90.00
_cell.angle_gamma   90.00
#
_symmetry.space_group_name_H-M   'P 1'
#
loop_
_entity.id
_entity.type
_entity.pdbx_description
1 polymer ?
#
loop_
_entity_poly.entity_id
_entity_poly.type
_entity_poly.pdbx_seq_one_letter_code
_entity_poly.pdbx_strand_id
1 'polypeptide(L)'
;MKNPSLLAAAIDDGRGRSRGEGDGANALRMAQLKHAKIMASGTATFNEHYEAFVGRLGAETQRADSMSRNQKHLVEQIDLQRQSVMGVNIDEEMMDIVRFQQAFNAMARFITTTDEMLDRIINGLGTVGR
;
A
#
# COMPACT_ATOMS: atom_id res chain seq x y z
N MET A 1 -24.40 -45.26 -39.56
CA MET A 1 -25.27 -44.67 -38.52
C MET A 1 -26.19 -45.74 -37.91
N LYS A 2 -25.65 -46.91 -37.55
CA LYS A 2 -26.41 -48.05 -37.03
C LYS A 2 -26.13 -48.16 -35.53
N ASN A 3 -27.18 -48.11 -34.72
CA ASN A 3 -27.25 -48.38 -33.29
C ASN A 3 -26.93 -47.18 -32.36
N PRO A 4 -27.93 -46.31 -32.09
CA PRO A 4 -27.83 -45.27 -31.06
C PRO A 4 -27.71 -45.84 -29.62
N SER A 5 -27.86 -47.16 -29.45
CA SER A 5 -27.70 -47.91 -28.20
C SER A 5 -26.25 -48.23 -27.81
N LEU A 6 -25.28 -48.01 -28.70
CA LEU A 6 -23.83 -48.15 -28.43
C LEU A 6 -23.14 -46.83 -28.05
N LEU A 7 -23.89 -45.73 -27.96
CA LEU A 7 -23.36 -44.46 -27.46
C LEU A 7 -23.17 -44.55 -25.93
N ALA A 8 -22.01 -44.11 -25.44
CA ALA A 8 -21.57 -44.18 -24.02
C ALA A 8 -22.48 -43.47 -22.99
N ALA A 9 -23.64 -42.95 -23.43
CA ALA A 9 -24.67 -42.35 -22.61
C ALA A 9 -25.69 -43.38 -22.04
N ALA A 10 -25.78 -44.57 -22.65
CA ALA A 10 -26.71 -45.62 -22.23
C ALA A 10 -26.15 -46.46 -21.08
N ILE A 11 -27.00 -46.84 -20.13
CA ILE A 11 -26.62 -47.75 -19.05
C ILE A 11 -26.89 -49.20 -19.47
N ASP A 12 -25.94 -50.09 -19.19
CA ASP A 12 -26.11 -51.52 -19.40
C ASP A 12 -26.90 -52.15 -18.24
N ASP A 13 -27.78 -53.11 -18.54
CA ASP A 13 -28.56 -53.87 -17.54
C ASP A 13 -27.72 -54.93 -16.79
N GLY A 14 -26.39 -54.77 -16.76
CA GLY A 14 -25.46 -55.73 -16.15
C GLY A 14 -25.33 -57.07 -16.89
N ARG A 15 -25.83 -57.14 -18.14
CA ARG A 15 -25.76 -58.34 -19.01
C ARG A 15 -25.27 -58.02 -20.43
N GLY A 16 -24.68 -56.84 -20.65
CA GLY A 16 -24.17 -56.40 -21.97
C GLY A 16 -25.25 -56.02 -22.98
N ARG A 17 -26.47 -55.66 -22.52
CA ARG A 17 -27.59 -55.18 -23.36
C ARG A 17 -28.06 -53.79 -22.87
N SER A 18 -28.00 -52.82 -23.78
CA SER A 18 -28.56 -51.47 -23.59
C SER A 18 -30.09 -51.53 -23.39
N ARG A 19 -30.62 -50.77 -22.42
CA ARG A 19 -32.05 -50.77 -22.02
C ARG A 19 -33.01 -50.14 -23.05
N GLY A 20 -32.53 -49.74 -24.22
CA GLY A 20 -33.37 -49.25 -25.33
C GLY A 20 -32.63 -48.21 -26.19
N GLU A 21 -33.12 -48.00 -27.41
CA GLU A 21 -32.64 -46.89 -28.26
C GLU A 21 -33.00 -45.55 -27.60
N GLY A 22 -31.99 -44.75 -27.24
CA GLY A 22 -32.17 -43.43 -26.63
C GLY A 22 -31.92 -43.36 -25.12
N ASP A 23 -31.34 -44.39 -24.50
CA ASP A 23 -31.03 -44.34 -23.08
C ASP A 23 -29.88 -43.33 -22.79
N GLY A 24 -30.22 -42.25 -22.11
CA GLY A 24 -29.30 -41.19 -21.68
C GLY A 24 -29.00 -41.23 -20.18
N ALA A 25 -29.29 -42.34 -19.49
CA ALA A 25 -29.19 -42.43 -18.04
C ALA A 25 -27.80 -42.07 -17.48
N ASN A 26 -26.71 -42.37 -18.18
CA ASN A 26 -25.37 -41.97 -17.72
C ASN A 26 -25.17 -40.45 -17.84
N ALA A 27 -25.63 -39.84 -18.93
CA ALA A 27 -25.63 -38.39 -19.09
C ALA A 27 -26.53 -37.70 -18.04
N LEU A 28 -27.65 -38.31 -17.69
CA LEU A 28 -28.52 -37.84 -16.61
C LEU A 28 -27.84 -37.93 -15.23
N ARG A 29 -27.12 -39.03 -14.95
CA ARG A 29 -26.34 -39.18 -13.71
C ARG A 29 -25.20 -38.15 -13.62
N MET A 30 -24.53 -37.86 -14.73
CA MET A 30 -23.54 -36.78 -14.79
C MET A 30 -24.18 -35.40 -14.57
N ALA A 31 -25.36 -35.13 -15.15
CA ALA A 31 -26.10 -33.91 -14.89
C ALA A 31 -26.53 -33.80 -13.41
N GLN A 32 -26.91 -34.92 -12.79
CA GLN A 32 -27.28 -34.99 -11.38
C GLN A 32 -26.09 -34.75 -10.43
N LEU A 33 -24.85 -35.07 -10.81
CA LEU A 33 -23.67 -34.75 -10.00
C LEU A 33 -23.51 -33.25 -9.73
N LYS A 34 -23.98 -32.37 -10.64
CA LYS A 34 -24.02 -30.92 -10.42
C LYS A 34 -24.89 -30.54 -9.22
N HIS A 35 -25.97 -31.29 -8.98
CA HIS A 35 -26.91 -31.10 -7.89
C HIS A 35 -26.62 -31.98 -6.67
N ALA A 36 -25.73 -32.97 -6.82
CA ALA A 36 -25.34 -33.84 -5.73
C ALA A 36 -24.47 -33.08 -4.73
N LYS A 37 -24.78 -33.24 -3.45
CA LYS A 37 -23.98 -32.70 -2.35
C LYS A 37 -22.77 -33.59 -2.13
N ILE A 38 -21.74 -33.41 -2.95
CA ILE A 38 -20.49 -34.19 -2.90
C ILE A 38 -19.32 -33.37 -2.34
N MET A 39 -19.46 -32.05 -2.24
CA MET A 39 -18.43 -31.15 -1.75
C MET A 39 -18.65 -30.82 -0.26
N ALA A 40 -17.59 -30.39 0.42
CA ALA A 40 -17.61 -30.06 1.86
C ALA A 40 -18.19 -31.20 2.74
N SER A 41 -17.55 -32.37 2.70
CA SER A 41 -17.99 -33.57 3.45
C SER A 41 -19.44 -33.99 3.16
N GLY A 42 -19.93 -33.73 1.95
CA GLY A 42 -21.27 -34.15 1.51
C GLY A 42 -22.41 -33.18 1.87
N THR A 43 -22.08 -31.95 2.30
CA THR A 43 -23.09 -30.97 2.75
C THR A 43 -23.45 -29.92 1.71
N ALA A 44 -22.58 -29.70 0.72
CA ALA A 44 -22.76 -28.66 -0.30
C ALA A 44 -22.68 -29.22 -1.72
N THR A 45 -23.47 -28.64 -2.61
CA THR A 45 -23.32 -28.83 -4.05
C THR A 45 -22.03 -28.19 -4.54
N PHE A 46 -21.59 -28.57 -5.75
CA PHE A 46 -20.42 -27.95 -6.38
C PHE A 46 -20.56 -26.42 -6.50
N ASN A 47 -21.75 -25.94 -6.85
CA ASN A 47 -22.02 -24.51 -7.02
C ASN A 47 -21.95 -23.76 -5.69
N GLU A 48 -22.58 -24.27 -4.63
CA GLU A 48 -22.54 -23.66 -3.30
C GLU A 48 -21.12 -23.59 -2.73
N HIS A 49 -20.32 -24.64 -2.93
CA HIS A 49 -18.93 -24.65 -2.49
C HIS A 49 -18.07 -23.62 -3.26
N TYR A 50 -18.28 -23.52 -4.57
CA TYR A 50 -17.59 -22.55 -5.41
C TYR A 50 -17.96 -21.11 -5.06
N GLU A 51 -19.24 -20.81 -4.87
CA GLU A 51 -19.72 -19.50 -4.42
C GLU A 51 -19.14 -19.13 -3.05
N ALA A 52 -19.12 -20.06 -2.10
CA ALA A 52 -18.51 -19.84 -0.80
C ALA A 52 -17.00 -19.62 -0.88
N PHE A 53 -16.29 -20.31 -1.78
CA PHE A 53 -14.87 -20.12 -2.02
C PHE A 53 -14.59 -18.72 -2.59
N VAL A 54 -15.31 -18.32 -3.64
CA VAL A 54 -15.18 -16.99 -4.24
C VAL A 54 -15.54 -15.90 -3.24
N GLY A 55 -16.59 -16.10 -2.44
CA GLY A 55 -16.98 -15.17 -1.38
C GLY A 55 -15.89 -14.99 -0.30
N ARG A 56 -15.26 -16.09 0.14
CA ARG A 56 -14.12 -16.02 1.07
C ARG A 56 -12.93 -15.29 0.46
N LEU A 57 -12.58 -15.62 -0.79
CA LEU A 57 -11.47 -14.98 -1.50
C LEU A 57 -11.71 -13.47 -1.66
N GLY A 58 -12.93 -13.06 -2.01
CA GLY A 58 -13.31 -11.66 -2.11
C GLY A 58 -13.19 -10.92 -0.76
N ALA A 59 -13.68 -11.53 0.31
CA ALA A 59 -13.57 -10.96 1.66
C ALA A 59 -12.11 -10.84 2.14
N GLU A 60 -11.27 -11.82 1.82
CA GLU A 60 -9.84 -11.80 2.16
C GLU A 60 -9.07 -10.75 1.36
N THR A 61 -9.37 -10.63 0.06
CA THR A 61 -8.81 -9.59 -0.81
C THR A 61 -9.16 -8.19 -0.29
N GLN A 62 -10.43 -7.97 0.08
CA GLN A 62 -10.89 -6.69 0.62
C GLN A 62 -10.20 -6.35 1.96
N ARG A 63 -9.99 -7.36 2.82
CA ARG A 63 -9.23 -7.16 4.06
C ARG A 63 -7.77 -6.81 3.78
N ALA A 64 -7.12 -7.50 2.86
CA ALA A 64 -5.73 -7.25 2.49
C ALA A 64 -5.54 -5.84 1.91
N ASP A 65 -6.44 -5.39 1.02
CA ASP A 65 -6.42 -4.03 0.46
C ASP A 65 -6.63 -2.96 1.54
N SER A 66 -7.61 -3.16 2.43
CA SER A 66 -7.86 -2.24 3.55
C SER A 66 -6.65 -2.15 4.50
N MET A 67 -6.02 -3.28 4.81
CA MET A 67 -4.82 -3.33 5.65
C MET A 67 -3.63 -2.64 4.98
N SER A 68 -3.43 -2.86 3.68
CA SER A 68 -2.39 -2.19 2.89
C SER A 68 -2.57 -0.67 2.89
N ARG A 69 -3.79 -0.17 2.68
CA ARG A 69 -4.11 1.27 2.74
C ARG A 69 -3.84 1.83 4.14
N ASN A 70 -4.28 1.14 5.18
CA ASN A 70 -4.04 1.56 6.55
C ASN A 70 -2.54 1.62 6.88
N GLN A 71 -1.76 0.62 6.46
CA GLN A 71 -0.31 0.61 6.63
C GLN A 71 0.34 1.79 5.91
N LYS A 72 -0.10 2.11 4.69
CA LYS A 72 0.40 3.26 3.93
C LYS A 72 0.12 4.58 4.66
N HIS A 73 -1.09 4.75 5.19
CA HIS A 73 -1.44 5.93 5.98
C HIS A 73 -0.63 6.04 7.27
N LEU A 74 -0.37 4.92 7.97
CA LEU A 74 0.48 4.92 9.15
C LEU A 74 1.92 5.33 8.83
N VAL A 75 2.47 4.82 7.72
CA VAL A 75 3.82 5.20 7.28
C VAL A 75 3.88 6.69 6.94
N GLU A 76 2.90 7.20 6.21
CA GLU A 76 2.80 8.62 5.88
C GLU A 76 2.66 9.50 7.13
N GLN A 77 1.84 9.10 8.09
CA GLN A 77 1.68 9.82 9.36
C GLN A 77 2.98 9.82 10.18
N ILE A 78 3.69 8.69 10.24
CA ILE A 78 4.98 8.60 10.92
C ILE A 78 6.01 9.47 10.22
N ASP A 79 6.05 9.49 8.88
CA ASP A 79 7.00 10.31 8.16
C ASP A 79 6.67 11.81 8.32
N LEU A 80 5.40 12.21 8.29
CA LEU A 80 4.97 13.58 8.63
C LEU A 80 5.35 13.96 10.06
N GLN A 81 5.17 13.06 11.03
CA GLN A 81 5.59 13.31 12.42
C GLN A 81 7.11 13.43 12.53
N ARG A 82 7.85 12.60 11.79
CA ARG A 82 9.31 12.66 11.72
C ARG A 82 9.77 13.97 11.09
N GLN A 83 9.14 14.41 10.01
CA GLN A 83 9.38 15.72 9.38
C GLN A 83 8.95 16.88 10.29
N SER A 84 7.95 16.72 11.16
CA SER A 84 7.59 17.78 12.11
C SER A 84 8.62 17.95 13.23
N VAL A 85 9.29 16.87 13.64
CA VAL A 85 10.29 16.90 14.73
C VAL A 85 11.70 17.18 14.18
N MET A 86 12.04 16.60 13.04
CA MET A 86 13.35 16.73 12.41
C MET A 86 13.36 17.72 11.24
N GLY A 87 12.21 18.28 10.88
CA GLY A 87 12.10 19.29 9.86
C GLY A 87 12.68 20.59 10.35
N VAL A 88 13.60 21.08 9.55
CA VAL A 88 14.16 22.42 9.67
C VAL A 88 13.25 23.35 8.89
N ASN A 89 12.80 24.43 9.52
CA ASN A 89 12.06 25.46 8.82
C ASN A 89 13.05 26.39 8.11
N ILE A 90 13.17 26.26 6.79
CA ILE A 90 14.10 27.05 5.96
C ILE A 90 13.87 28.55 6.13
N ASP A 91 12.63 28.97 6.40
CA ASP A 91 12.32 30.38 6.63
C ASP A 91 12.87 30.88 7.97
N GLU A 92 12.82 30.06 9.04
CA GLU A 92 13.48 30.38 10.31
C GLU A 92 14.99 30.39 10.18
N GLU A 93 15.58 29.38 9.52
CA GLU A 93 17.02 29.37 9.27
C GLU A 93 17.46 30.56 8.41
N MET A 94 16.66 30.96 7.42
CA MET A 94 16.95 32.14 6.61
C MET A 94 16.84 33.43 7.43
N MET A 95 15.85 33.53 8.31
CA MET A 95 15.74 34.67 9.25
C MET A 95 16.95 34.73 10.19
N ASP A 96 17.41 33.59 10.70
CA ASP A 96 18.61 33.51 11.53
C ASP A 96 19.88 33.88 10.73
N ILE A 97 20.00 33.42 9.48
CA ILE A 97 21.09 33.82 8.59
C ILE A 97 21.08 35.35 8.37
N VAL A 98 19.92 35.94 8.06
CA VAL A 98 19.79 37.39 7.89
C VAL A 98 20.15 38.13 9.18
N ARG A 99 19.72 37.61 10.33
CA ARG A 99 20.08 38.16 11.64
C ARG A 99 21.58 38.11 11.88
N PHE A 100 22.24 36.99 11.57
CA PHE A 100 23.69 36.86 11.70
C PHE A 100 24.44 37.78 10.72
N GLN A 101 23.96 37.95 9.50
CA GLN A 101 24.51 38.90 8.54
C GLN A 101 24.40 40.34 9.04
N GLN A 102 23.25 40.72 9.62
CA GLN A 102 23.05 42.05 10.18
C GLN A 102 23.92 42.28 11.41
N ALA A 103 24.03 41.29 12.31
CA ALA A 103 24.92 41.33 13.45
C ALA A 103 26.38 41.47 13.03
N PHE A 104 26.82 40.73 12.00
CA PHE A 104 28.18 40.83 11.46
C PHE A 104 28.47 42.22 10.90
N ASN A 105 27.55 42.80 10.12
CA ASN A 105 27.69 44.18 9.63
C ASN A 105 27.73 45.21 10.76
N ALA A 106 26.94 45.02 11.83
CA ALA A 106 26.98 45.87 13.00
C ALA A 106 28.32 45.75 13.75
N MET A 107 28.85 44.54 13.91
CA MET A 107 30.18 44.29 14.49
C MET A 107 31.29 44.91 13.64
N ALA A 108 31.22 44.84 12.31
CA ALA A 108 32.19 45.47 11.43
C ALA A 108 32.25 46.99 11.66
N ARG A 109 31.09 47.66 11.77
CA ARG A 109 31.03 49.09 12.10
C ARG A 109 31.56 49.38 13.51
N PHE A 110 31.25 48.53 14.48
CA PHE A 110 31.77 48.67 15.84
C PHE A 110 33.29 48.59 15.89
N ILE A 111 33.89 47.67 15.12
CA ILE A 111 35.34 47.57 14.96
C ILE A 111 35.89 48.86 14.33
N THR A 112 35.26 49.39 13.28
CA THR A 112 35.69 50.65 12.66
C THR A 112 35.64 51.82 13.64
N THR A 113 34.55 51.96 14.41
CA THR A 113 34.46 53.01 15.44
C THR A 113 35.51 52.82 16.54
N THR A 114 35.81 51.57 16.91
CA THR A 114 36.86 51.27 17.89
C THR A 114 38.24 51.67 17.36
N ASP A 115 38.51 51.40 16.08
CA ASP A 115 39.76 51.79 15.42
C ASP A 115 39.90 53.32 15.37
N GLU A 116 38.83 54.04 15.02
CA GLU A 116 38.80 55.51 15.04
C GLU A 116 39.03 56.09 16.46
N MET A 117 38.46 55.45 17.49
CA MET A 117 38.70 55.86 18.88
C MET A 117 40.15 55.64 19.29
N LEU A 118 40.73 54.49 18.94
CA LEU A 118 42.13 54.18 19.24
C LEU A 118 43.08 55.14 18.51
N ASP A 119 42.83 55.41 17.24
CA ASP A 119 43.61 56.36 16.44
C ASP A 119 43.56 57.76 17.06
N ARG A 120 42.38 58.23 17.47
CA ARG A 120 42.23 59.54 18.13
C ARG A 120 42.91 59.63 19.49
N ILE A 121 42.93 58.54 20.27
CA ILE A 121 43.66 58.49 21.55
C ILE A 121 45.17 58.52 21.29
N ILE A 122 45.68 57.71 20.36
CA ILE A 122 47.10 57.57 20.09
C ILE A 122 47.66 58.83 19.43
N ASN A 123 47.04 59.28 18.34
CA ASN A 123 47.54 60.40 17.52
C ASN A 123 47.02 61.76 17.99
N GLY A 124 45.83 61.83 18.59
CA GLY A 124 45.22 63.07 19.08
C GLY A 124 45.64 63.51 20.48
N LEU A 125 46.07 62.59 21.36
CA LEU A 125 46.60 62.93 22.69
C LEU A 125 48.13 62.87 22.77
N GLY A 126 48.80 62.13 21.85
CA GLY A 126 50.27 61.98 21.84
C GLY A 126 51.05 63.12 21.16
N THR A 127 50.38 64.03 20.45
CA THR A 127 51.02 65.13 19.68
C THR A 127 51.03 66.49 20.39
N VAL A 128 50.55 66.58 21.64
CA VAL A 128 50.66 67.80 22.47
C VAL A 128 51.92 67.69 23.34
N GLY A 129 53.07 67.73 22.69
CA GLY A 129 54.35 67.50 23.37
C GLY A 129 55.59 67.79 22.56
N ARG A 130 55.53 68.70 21.57
CA ARG A 130 56.68 69.40 20.97
C ARG A 130 56.22 70.74 20.41
#